data_AF-A0A7W3HGR8-F1
#
_entry.id   AF-A0A7W3HGR8-F1
#
_cell.length_a   1.000
_cell.length_b   1.000
_cell.length_c   1.000
_cell.angle_alpha   90.00
_cell.angle_beta   90.00
_cell.angle_gamma   90.00
#
_symmetry.space_group_name_H-M   'P 1'
#
loop_
_entity.id
_entity.type
_entity.pdbx_description
1 polymer ?
#
loop_
_entity_poly.entity_id
_entity_poly.type
_entity_poly.pdbx_seq_one_letter_code
_entity_poly.pdbx_strand_id
1 'polypeptide(L)'
;MSDFTPKELKENLAERLSYALERLAFKPKCGKYPDGADHEVVSEQRRVIEFLSSKLGPFVQGYPEWHPLNAYGYNEQGRSGGCHTQSTPKFSWMDHTHYMVNGFITCPYDHGLDELMQELNAAQYLLGSTPPPALERLGKSLLGWMSQVVSLTEFRAEPLTYELLVEEFGYDGDPEALLQLYAPHAHPILVWVQWNSDDFDLSENDFRPIPQHHALPLMMSRTLADMVHASCAEDWESMQYLLVGYPHSDHLSPFIERSTMAQLRKTFETLMQCVEHRYD
;
A
#
# COMPACT_ATOMS: atom_id res chain seq x y z
N MET A 1 -12.04 19.09 -0.62
CA MET A 1 -11.66 19.56 -1.98
C MET A 1 -10.61 18.60 -2.51
N SER A 2 -10.69 18.13 -3.76
CA SER A 2 -9.58 17.36 -4.33
C SER A 2 -8.33 18.22 -4.46
N ASP A 3 -7.17 17.59 -4.22
CA ASP A 3 -5.89 18.28 -4.26
C ASP A 3 -5.30 18.32 -5.69
N PHE A 4 -5.83 17.52 -6.63
CA PHE A 4 -5.28 17.40 -7.98
C PHE A 4 -6.36 17.31 -9.08
N THR A 5 -6.10 17.95 -10.22
CA THR A 5 -6.73 17.62 -11.50
C THR A 5 -6.15 16.31 -12.09
N PRO A 6 -6.80 15.67 -13.08
CA PRO A 6 -6.26 14.47 -13.72
C PRO A 6 -4.86 14.63 -14.35
N LYS A 7 -4.52 15.85 -14.79
CA LYS A 7 -3.20 16.15 -15.34
C LYS A 7 -2.17 16.24 -14.21
N GLU A 8 -2.47 17.01 -13.17
CA GLU A 8 -1.58 17.18 -12.01
C GLU A 8 -1.37 15.85 -11.27
N LEU A 9 -2.38 14.97 -11.24
CA LEU A 9 -2.24 13.63 -10.68
C LEU A 9 -1.17 12.82 -11.43
N LYS A 10 -1.18 12.84 -12.77
CA LYS A 10 -0.17 12.14 -13.57
C LYS A 10 1.22 12.74 -13.38
N GLU A 11 1.32 14.06 -13.34
CA GLU A 11 2.57 14.77 -13.08
C GLU A 11 3.12 14.42 -11.70
N ASN A 12 2.27 14.40 -10.66
CA ASN A 12 2.66 14.00 -9.32
C ASN A 12 3.19 12.56 -9.27
N LEU A 13 2.49 11.60 -9.88
CA LEU A 13 2.97 10.20 -9.92
C LEU A 13 4.31 10.06 -10.64
N ALA A 14 4.54 10.83 -11.71
CA ALA A 14 5.83 10.86 -12.41
C ALA A 14 6.95 11.47 -11.53
N GLU A 15 6.66 12.54 -10.79
CA GLU A 15 7.58 13.12 -9.81
C GLU A 15 7.91 12.13 -8.69
N ARG A 16 6.93 11.32 -8.25
CA ARG A 16 7.14 10.28 -7.23
C ARG A 16 8.06 9.18 -7.73
N LEU A 17 7.91 8.74 -8.98
CA LEU A 17 8.84 7.80 -9.61
C LEU A 17 10.25 8.41 -9.68
N SER A 18 10.37 9.65 -10.14
CA SER A 18 11.66 10.37 -10.17
C SER A 18 12.30 10.44 -8.79
N TYR A 19 11.52 10.76 -7.75
CA TYR A 19 11.98 10.81 -6.37
C TYR A 19 12.44 9.44 -5.87
N ALA A 20 11.72 8.36 -6.19
CA ALA A 20 12.10 7.00 -5.82
C ALA A 20 13.41 6.59 -6.52
N LEU A 21 13.53 6.84 -7.82
CA LEU A 21 14.76 6.61 -8.59
C LEU A 21 15.95 7.36 -7.99
N GLU A 22 15.75 8.59 -7.52
CA GLU A 22 16.82 9.38 -6.92
C GLU A 22 17.25 8.96 -5.51
N ARG A 23 16.40 8.25 -4.78
CA ARG A 23 16.59 7.94 -3.35
C ARG A 23 16.89 6.47 -3.09
N LEU A 24 16.29 5.58 -3.88
CA LEU A 24 16.55 4.15 -3.84
C LEU A 24 17.81 3.81 -4.62
N ALA A 25 17.99 4.35 -5.84
CA ALA A 25 19.24 4.14 -6.56
C ALA A 25 20.40 4.74 -5.76
N PHE A 26 21.52 4.01 -5.73
CA PHE A 26 22.67 4.33 -4.90
C PHE A 26 23.15 5.78 -5.16
N LYS A 27 22.93 6.66 -4.18
CA LYS A 27 23.64 7.93 -4.08
C LYS A 27 24.68 7.83 -2.97
N PRO A 28 25.98 7.78 -3.28
CA PRO A 28 26.99 7.86 -2.24
C PRO A 28 26.82 9.16 -1.46
N LYS A 29 26.97 9.06 -0.13
CA LYS A 29 26.80 10.11 0.89
C LYS A 29 27.45 11.48 0.57
N CYS A 30 28.33 11.57 -0.43
CA CYS A 30 29.15 12.73 -0.74
C CYS A 30 28.97 13.27 -2.17
N GLY A 31 27.95 12.84 -2.92
CA GLY A 31 27.70 13.35 -4.28
C GLY A 31 28.74 12.95 -5.34
N LYS A 32 29.64 12.02 -4.98
CA LYS A 32 30.58 11.39 -5.91
C LYS A 32 30.27 9.91 -5.93
N TYR A 33 29.75 9.39 -7.04
CA TYR A 33 29.87 7.98 -7.39
C TYR A 33 31.25 7.50 -6.91
N PRO A 34 31.37 6.36 -6.20
CA PRO A 34 32.69 5.77 -5.96
C PRO A 34 33.48 5.89 -7.26
N ASP A 35 34.72 6.37 -7.23
CA ASP A 35 35.50 6.45 -8.47
C ASP A 35 35.47 5.07 -9.14
N GLY A 36 34.71 4.93 -10.23
CA GLY A 36 34.44 3.64 -10.89
C GLY A 36 33.10 2.93 -10.61
N ALA A 37 32.09 3.54 -9.95
CA ALA A 37 30.74 2.98 -10.00
C ALA A 37 30.22 3.11 -11.44
N ASP A 38 30.11 1.97 -12.11
CA ASP A 38 29.85 1.92 -13.53
C ASP A 38 28.50 2.57 -13.85
N HIS A 39 28.45 3.36 -14.92
CA HIS A 39 27.19 3.95 -15.41
C HIS A 39 26.13 2.86 -15.64
N GLU A 40 26.59 1.64 -15.93
CA GLU A 40 25.82 0.43 -16.09
C GLU A 40 25.05 0.03 -14.81
N VAL A 41 25.70 0.02 -13.64
CA VAL A 41 25.05 -0.32 -12.35
C VAL A 41 23.92 0.65 -12.02
N VAL A 42 24.13 1.95 -12.22
CA VAL A 42 23.09 2.97 -11.99
C VAL A 42 21.94 2.79 -12.97
N SER A 43 22.24 2.47 -14.23
CA SER A 43 21.22 2.25 -15.24
C SER A 43 20.33 1.04 -14.91
N GLU A 44 20.91 -0.04 -14.40
CA GLU A 44 20.15 -1.23 -14.05
C GLU A 44 19.33 -1.03 -12.77
N GLN A 45 19.86 -0.34 -11.74
CA GLN A 45 19.06 0.00 -10.56
C GLN A 45 17.81 0.80 -10.92
N ARG A 46 17.92 1.72 -11.88
CA ARG A 46 16.76 2.46 -12.40
C ARG A 46 15.80 1.53 -13.13
N ARG A 47 16.31 0.61 -13.95
CA ARG A 47 15.51 -0.41 -14.64
C ARG A 47 14.73 -1.29 -13.67
N VAL A 48 15.33 -1.70 -12.55
CA VAL A 48 14.65 -2.49 -11.52
C VAL A 48 13.52 -1.70 -10.87
N ILE A 49 13.74 -0.43 -10.52
CA ILE A 49 12.70 0.41 -9.90
C ILE A 49 11.54 0.66 -10.88
N GLU A 50 11.85 0.92 -12.15
CA GLU A 50 10.85 1.09 -13.22
C GLU A 50 10.07 -0.21 -13.46
N PHE A 51 10.76 -1.35 -13.46
CA PHE A 51 10.16 -2.68 -13.58
C PHE A 51 9.23 -3.00 -12.39
N LEU A 52 9.68 -2.77 -11.16
CA LEU A 52 8.81 -2.90 -10.00
C LEU A 52 7.59 -1.98 -10.12
N SER A 53 7.78 -0.75 -10.59
CA SER A 53 6.66 0.18 -10.82
C SER A 53 5.69 -0.30 -11.89
N SER A 54 6.16 -1.04 -12.89
CA SER A 54 5.28 -1.65 -13.89
C SER A 54 4.52 -2.85 -13.34
N LYS A 55 5.07 -3.56 -12.35
CA LYS A 55 4.44 -4.74 -11.72
C LYS A 55 3.50 -4.38 -10.56
N LEU A 56 3.98 -3.62 -9.59
CA LEU A 56 3.26 -3.30 -8.35
C LEU A 56 2.44 -2.01 -8.45
N GLY A 57 2.64 -1.23 -9.51
CA GLY A 57 1.96 0.02 -9.77
C GLY A 57 2.77 1.25 -9.40
N PRO A 58 2.22 2.45 -9.66
CA PRO A 58 2.94 3.70 -9.48
C PRO A 58 3.31 3.95 -8.01
N PHE A 59 4.38 4.73 -7.80
CA PHE A 59 4.73 5.22 -6.48
C PHE A 59 3.69 6.22 -5.95
N VAL A 60 3.28 6.02 -4.71
CA VAL A 60 2.23 6.77 -4.02
C VAL A 60 2.81 7.42 -2.75
N GLN A 61 1.98 8.18 -2.03
CA GLN A 61 2.36 8.79 -0.75
C GLN A 61 1.52 8.28 0.40
N GLY A 62 0.28 7.85 0.12
CA GLY A 62 -0.65 7.38 1.15
C GLY A 62 -1.50 6.24 0.63
N TYR A 63 -1.63 5.18 1.45
CA TYR A 63 -2.61 4.13 1.21
C TYR A 63 -3.99 4.58 1.66
N PRO A 64 -5.07 4.12 1.00
CA PRO A 64 -6.39 4.21 1.59
C PRO A 64 -6.46 3.39 2.88
N GLU A 65 -7.33 3.77 3.81
CA GLU A 65 -7.40 3.17 5.14
C GLU A 65 -7.73 1.69 5.13
N TRP A 66 -8.49 1.27 4.13
CA TRP A 66 -8.89 -0.11 3.89
C TRP A 66 -7.83 -0.94 3.16
N HIS A 67 -6.75 -0.31 2.68
CA HIS A 67 -5.70 -1.05 2.00
C HIS A 67 -5.05 -2.04 2.98
N PRO A 68 -4.80 -3.30 2.58
CA PRO A 68 -4.20 -4.28 3.47
C PRO A 68 -2.84 -3.83 4.03
N LEU A 69 -2.03 -3.12 3.23
CA LEU A 69 -0.75 -2.54 3.70
C LEU A 69 -0.90 -1.40 4.70
N ASN A 70 -2.08 -0.80 4.82
CA ASN A 70 -2.34 0.22 5.84
C ASN A 70 -2.72 -0.40 7.20
N ALA A 71 -3.15 -1.66 7.24
CA ALA A 71 -3.39 -2.37 8.49
C ALA A 71 -2.11 -2.54 9.33
N TYR A 72 -0.94 -2.38 8.71
CA TYR A 72 0.35 -2.33 9.41
C TYR A 72 0.49 -1.04 10.22
N GLY A 73 1.10 -1.12 11.41
CA GLY A 73 1.31 0.05 12.28
C GLY A 73 0.08 0.51 13.08
N TYR A 74 -1.05 -0.21 13.03
CA TYR A 74 -2.10 -0.07 14.03
C TYR A 74 -1.65 -0.76 15.33
N ASN A 75 -1.73 -0.04 16.46
CA ASN A 75 -1.50 -0.65 17.76
C ASN A 75 -2.66 -1.58 18.15
N GLU A 76 -2.51 -2.35 19.25
CA GLU A 76 -3.53 -3.27 19.78
C GLU A 76 -4.92 -2.64 20.02
N GLN A 77 -5.02 -1.30 20.02
CA GLN A 77 -6.28 -0.57 20.19
C GLN A 77 -6.93 -0.16 18.85
N GLY A 78 -6.39 -0.56 17.70
CA GLY A 78 -6.95 -0.28 16.37
C GLY A 78 -6.94 1.20 15.99
N ARG A 79 -6.10 2.02 16.65
CA ARG A 79 -5.93 3.45 16.37
C ARG A 79 -4.66 3.68 15.54
N SER A 80 -4.80 4.48 14.49
CA SER A 80 -3.66 4.96 13.70
C SER A 80 -2.74 5.78 14.62
N GLY A 81 -1.48 5.37 14.76
CA GLY A 81 -0.51 5.93 15.71
C GLY A 81 0.01 7.34 15.40
N GLY A 82 -0.69 8.16 14.61
CA GLY A 82 -0.19 9.49 14.25
C GLY A 82 -1.24 10.47 13.73
N CYS A 83 -1.09 11.73 14.14
CA CYS A 83 -1.91 12.88 13.77
C CYS A 83 -1.48 13.50 12.41
N HIS A 84 -1.15 12.67 11.42
CA HIS A 84 -1.00 13.14 10.04
C HIS A 84 -2.07 12.47 9.19
N THR A 85 -2.79 13.30 8.45
CA THR A 85 -3.99 13.01 7.66
C THR A 85 -3.72 12.10 6.44
N GLN A 86 -2.75 11.20 6.50
CA GLN A 86 -2.50 10.16 5.51
C GLN A 86 -2.05 8.91 6.24
N SER A 87 -2.79 7.82 6.04
CA SER A 87 -2.59 6.55 6.71
C SER A 87 -1.47 5.79 5.98
N THR A 88 -0.26 5.94 6.50
CA THR A 88 0.86 5.05 6.19
C THR A 88 1.50 4.57 7.50
N PRO A 89 1.78 3.27 7.61
CA PRO A 89 2.54 2.74 8.74
C PRO A 89 3.90 3.45 8.81
N LYS A 90 4.23 4.00 9.98
CA LYS A 90 5.59 4.47 10.29
C LYS A 90 6.29 3.42 11.11
N PHE A 91 7.27 2.76 10.52
CA PHE A 91 8.12 1.79 11.20
C PHE A 91 9.34 2.53 11.75
N SER A 92 9.48 2.57 13.07
CA SER A 92 10.49 3.41 13.76
C SER A 92 11.94 3.08 13.40
N TRP A 93 12.20 1.88 12.85
CA TRP A 93 13.53 1.33 12.53
C TRP A 93 13.76 1.16 11.03
N MET A 94 12.83 1.62 10.21
CA MET A 94 12.94 1.61 8.76
C MET A 94 13.29 2.99 8.25
N ASP A 95 14.24 3.03 7.34
CA ASP A 95 14.54 4.23 6.57
C ASP A 95 14.27 3.99 5.09
N HIS A 96 14.11 5.09 4.34
CA HIS A 96 13.91 5.05 2.89
C HIS A 96 12.72 4.17 2.48
N THR A 97 11.58 4.29 3.18
CA THR A 97 10.35 3.59 2.78
C THR A 97 9.68 4.31 1.61
N HIS A 98 9.49 3.59 0.52
CA HIS A 98 8.85 4.07 -0.69
C HIS A 98 7.62 3.21 -1.02
N TYR A 99 6.45 3.85 -1.01
CA TYR A 99 5.16 3.19 -1.22
C TYR A 99 4.78 3.13 -2.70
N MET A 100 4.18 2.02 -3.09
CA MET A 100 3.59 1.73 -4.41
C MET A 100 2.17 1.20 -4.19
N VAL A 101 1.36 1.09 -5.24
CA VAL A 101 -0.05 0.66 -5.10
C VAL A 101 -0.19 -0.70 -4.41
N ASN A 102 0.52 -1.72 -4.88
CA ASN A 102 0.44 -3.08 -4.32
C ASN A 102 1.61 -3.48 -3.41
N GLY A 103 2.48 -2.55 -3.04
CA GLY A 103 3.65 -2.88 -2.23
C GLY A 103 4.45 -1.68 -1.80
N PHE A 104 5.48 -1.89 -1.00
CA PHE A 104 6.47 -0.86 -0.67
C PHE A 104 7.86 -1.47 -0.56
N ILE A 105 8.85 -0.65 -0.81
CA ILE A 105 10.26 -0.98 -0.61
C ILE A 105 10.72 -0.25 0.64
N THR A 106 11.47 -0.94 1.49
CA THR A 106 12.06 -0.33 2.69
C THR A 106 13.45 -0.91 2.97
N CYS A 107 14.28 -0.16 3.69
CA CYS A 107 15.60 -0.60 4.10
C CYS A 107 15.67 -0.61 5.63
N PRO A 108 15.44 -1.75 6.30
CA PRO A 108 15.68 -1.84 7.72
C PRO A 108 17.19 -1.75 8.04
N TYR A 109 17.50 -1.22 9.21
CA TYR A 109 18.83 -1.33 9.82
C TYR A 109 18.90 -2.53 10.75
N ASP A 110 20.06 -3.20 10.81
CA ASP A 110 20.43 -4.26 11.76
C ASP A 110 19.31 -5.29 12.03
N HIS A 111 18.52 -5.10 13.08
CA HIS A 111 17.45 -6.00 13.57
C HIS A 111 16.07 -5.75 12.96
N GLY A 112 15.91 -4.74 12.10
CA GLY A 112 14.60 -4.30 11.60
C GLY A 112 13.91 -5.29 10.66
N LEU A 113 14.63 -6.27 10.08
CA LEU A 113 14.03 -7.33 9.25
C LEU A 113 13.18 -8.28 10.10
N ASP A 114 13.71 -8.80 11.21
CA ASP A 114 12.97 -9.75 12.05
C ASP A 114 11.74 -9.09 12.69
N GLU A 115 11.86 -7.84 13.13
CA GLU A 115 10.74 -7.07 13.66
C GLU A 115 9.68 -6.78 12.60
N LEU A 116 10.08 -6.40 11.38
CA LEU A 116 9.16 -6.26 10.26
C LEU A 116 8.41 -7.56 10.01
N MET A 117 9.11 -8.68 9.91
CA MET A 117 8.47 -9.98 9.65
C MET A 117 7.50 -10.36 10.78
N GLN A 118 7.81 -10.03 12.03
CA GLN A 118 6.89 -10.23 13.16
C GLN A 118 5.64 -9.35 13.04
N GLU A 119 5.79 -8.06 12.73
CA GLU A 119 4.66 -7.15 12.53
C GLU A 119 3.80 -7.57 11.33
N LEU A 120 4.43 -8.06 10.26
CA LEU A 120 3.73 -8.56 9.07
C LEU A 120 2.85 -9.76 9.41
N ASN A 121 3.45 -10.76 10.07
CA ASN A 121 2.72 -11.95 10.52
C ASN A 121 1.60 -11.60 11.52
N ALA A 122 1.86 -10.64 12.42
CA ALA A 122 0.85 -10.19 13.38
C ALA A 122 -0.33 -9.49 12.70
N ALA A 123 -0.10 -8.62 11.70
CA ALA A 123 -1.20 -7.96 11.01
C ALA A 123 -1.95 -8.90 10.05
N GLN A 124 -1.27 -9.86 9.41
CA GLN A 124 -1.94 -10.93 8.68
C GLN A 124 -2.84 -11.76 9.61
N TYR A 125 -2.35 -12.06 10.82
CA TYR A 125 -3.17 -12.67 11.87
C TYR A 125 -4.36 -11.78 12.25
N LEU A 126 -4.18 -10.48 12.48
CA LEU A 126 -5.28 -9.56 12.84
C LEU A 126 -6.33 -9.42 11.74
N LEU A 127 -5.91 -9.42 10.47
CA LEU A 127 -6.85 -9.46 9.35
C LEU A 127 -7.63 -10.78 9.39
N GLY A 128 -6.97 -11.92 9.59
CA GLY A 128 -7.60 -13.25 9.56
C GLY A 128 -8.34 -13.68 10.83
N SER A 129 -8.02 -13.09 11.97
CA SER A 129 -8.37 -13.62 13.28
C SER A 129 -9.30 -12.69 14.01
N THR A 130 -10.58 -13.07 13.94
CA THR A 130 -11.68 -12.56 14.74
C THR A 130 -12.05 -11.09 14.47
N PRO A 131 -13.30 -10.84 14.04
CA PRO A 131 -13.79 -9.48 13.94
C PRO A 131 -13.71 -8.84 15.35
N PRO A 132 -13.21 -7.59 15.52
CA PRO A 132 -13.16 -6.94 16.82
C PRO A 132 -14.49 -7.14 17.60
N PRO A 133 -14.48 -7.23 18.94
CA PRO A 133 -15.70 -7.51 19.74
C PRO A 133 -16.91 -6.60 19.42
N ALA A 134 -16.64 -5.39 18.92
CA ALA A 134 -17.64 -4.45 18.39
C ALA A 134 -18.45 -5.02 17.21
N LEU A 135 -17.82 -5.83 16.35
CA LEU A 135 -18.38 -6.45 15.16
C LEU A 135 -19.09 -7.78 15.45
N GLU A 136 -18.91 -8.43 16.62
CA GLU A 136 -19.75 -9.58 17.02
C GLU A 136 -21.25 -9.22 17.06
N ARG A 137 -21.55 -7.93 17.24
CA ARG A 137 -22.90 -7.37 17.19
C ARG A 137 -23.45 -7.28 15.77
N LEU A 138 -22.59 -7.32 14.77
CA LEU A 138 -22.98 -7.41 13.37
C LEU A 138 -23.19 -8.89 13.04
N GLY A 139 -24.39 -9.24 12.58
CA GLY A 139 -24.84 -10.64 12.49
C GLY A 139 -23.89 -11.58 11.74
N LYS A 140 -23.99 -12.88 12.03
CA LYS A 140 -23.11 -13.96 11.52
C LYS A 140 -22.84 -13.93 10.01
N SER A 141 -23.81 -13.47 9.22
CA SER A 141 -23.67 -13.33 7.77
C SER A 141 -22.63 -12.29 7.35
N LEU A 142 -22.52 -11.16 8.07
CA LEU A 142 -21.52 -10.14 7.79
C LEU A 142 -20.13 -10.64 8.19
N LEU A 143 -20.01 -11.33 9.33
CA LEU A 143 -18.73 -11.90 9.77
C LEU A 143 -18.20 -12.96 8.80
N GLY A 144 -19.08 -13.82 8.28
CA GLY A 144 -18.72 -14.79 7.25
C GLY A 144 -18.24 -14.13 5.96
N TRP A 145 -18.89 -13.04 5.55
CA TRP A 145 -18.47 -12.25 4.39
C TRP A 145 -17.12 -11.55 4.62
N MET A 146 -16.89 -10.94 5.79
CA MET A 146 -15.60 -10.31 6.12
C MET A 146 -14.44 -11.32 6.15
N SER A 147 -14.67 -12.52 6.69
CA SER A 147 -13.68 -13.60 6.67
C SER A 147 -13.33 -14.03 5.24
N GLN A 148 -14.31 -14.07 4.32
CA GLN A 148 -14.04 -14.31 2.90
C GLN A 148 -13.20 -13.19 2.28
N VAL A 149 -13.49 -11.94 2.59
CA VAL A 149 -12.76 -10.77 2.04
C VAL A 149 -11.29 -10.80 2.43
N VAL A 150 -10.99 -11.16 3.67
CA VAL A 150 -9.60 -11.29 4.14
C VAL A 150 -8.89 -12.45 3.46
N SER A 151 -9.60 -13.55 3.19
CA SER A 151 -9.01 -14.69 2.46
C SER A 151 -8.62 -14.37 1.01
N LEU A 152 -9.08 -13.23 0.49
CA LEU A 152 -8.71 -12.75 -0.84
C LEU A 152 -7.34 -12.06 -0.89
N THR A 153 -6.65 -11.90 0.25
CA THR A 153 -5.35 -11.21 0.30
C THR A 153 -4.32 -12.04 1.04
N GLU A 154 -3.16 -12.21 0.42
CA GLU A 154 -1.96 -12.74 1.04
C GLU A 154 -0.86 -11.67 1.03
N PHE A 155 -0.08 -11.63 2.10
CA PHE A 155 1.07 -10.74 2.19
C PHE A 155 2.34 -11.52 1.95
N ARG A 156 3.26 -10.86 1.25
CA ARG A 156 4.61 -11.36 1.01
C ARG A 156 5.60 -10.29 1.41
N ALA A 157 6.69 -10.71 2.03
CA ALA A 157 7.81 -9.84 2.31
C ALA A 157 9.08 -10.65 2.23
N GLU A 158 9.98 -10.20 1.36
CA GLU A 158 11.21 -10.91 1.07
C GLU A 158 12.34 -9.88 0.83
N PRO A 159 13.60 -10.24 1.15
CA PRO A 159 14.75 -9.47 0.72
C PRO A 159 14.69 -9.25 -0.80
N LEU A 160 14.87 -8.00 -1.23
CA LEU A 160 14.83 -7.65 -2.65
C LEU A 160 16.13 -8.09 -3.33
N THR A 161 16.17 -9.35 -3.77
CA THR A 161 17.28 -9.96 -4.51
C THR A 161 16.94 -10.16 -5.98
N TYR A 162 17.91 -10.55 -6.80
CA TYR A 162 17.67 -10.86 -8.20
C TYR A 162 16.84 -12.13 -8.35
N GLU A 163 17.12 -13.13 -7.54
CA GLU A 163 16.38 -14.38 -7.51
C GLU A 163 14.89 -14.10 -7.27
N LEU A 164 14.57 -13.25 -6.29
CA LEU A 164 13.19 -12.81 -6.06
C LEU A 164 12.59 -12.13 -7.31
N LEU A 165 13.31 -11.20 -7.93
CA LEU A 165 12.83 -10.47 -9.11
C LEU A 165 12.56 -11.41 -10.30
N VAL A 166 13.40 -12.43 -10.51
CA VAL A 166 13.24 -13.41 -11.58
C VAL A 166 12.09 -14.36 -11.27
N GLU A 167 12.09 -14.96 -10.07
CA GLU A 167 11.16 -16.04 -9.71
C GLU A 167 9.73 -15.53 -9.50
N GLU A 168 9.56 -14.40 -8.81
CA GLU A 168 8.23 -13.87 -8.47
C GLU A 168 7.68 -12.89 -9.52
N PHE A 169 8.54 -12.15 -10.22
CA PHE A 169 8.12 -11.06 -11.10
C PHE A 169 8.50 -11.27 -12.57
N GLY A 170 9.35 -12.24 -12.90
CA GLY A 170 9.81 -12.50 -14.28
C GLY A 170 10.79 -11.47 -14.81
N TYR A 171 11.66 -10.92 -13.97
CA TYR A 171 12.70 -9.96 -14.38
C TYR A 171 13.72 -10.59 -15.32
N ASP A 172 14.10 -9.90 -16.39
CA ASP A 172 15.03 -10.38 -17.43
C ASP A 172 16.33 -9.57 -17.53
N GLY A 173 16.59 -8.72 -16.54
CA GLY A 173 17.77 -7.87 -16.48
C GLY A 173 19.04 -8.58 -15.99
N ASP A 174 20.08 -7.78 -15.75
CA ASP A 174 21.41 -8.28 -15.40
C ASP A 174 21.52 -8.63 -13.90
N PRO A 175 21.87 -9.88 -13.53
CA PRO A 175 22.10 -10.28 -12.14
C PRO A 175 23.27 -9.57 -11.48
N GLU A 176 24.34 -9.23 -12.21
CA GLU A 176 25.55 -8.66 -11.61
C GLU A 176 25.39 -7.19 -11.25
N ALA A 177 24.42 -6.51 -11.86
CA ALA A 177 24.09 -5.12 -11.56
C ALA A 177 23.09 -4.98 -10.39
N LEU A 178 22.99 -6.02 -9.57
CA LEU A 178 22.07 -6.12 -8.43
C LEU A 178 22.20 -4.97 -7.43
N LEU A 179 21.04 -4.35 -7.21
CA LEU A 179 20.57 -3.51 -6.10
C LEU A 179 21.47 -3.44 -4.85
N GLN A 180 22.60 -2.75 -4.93
CA GLN A 180 23.14 -2.09 -3.75
C GLN A 180 22.31 -0.82 -3.49
N LEU A 181 21.13 -0.97 -2.87
CA LEU A 181 20.23 0.15 -2.59
C LEU A 181 20.83 1.04 -1.50
N TYR A 182 21.12 2.30 -1.85
CA TYR A 182 21.57 3.42 -1.00
C TYR A 182 22.84 3.22 -0.12
N ALA A 183 23.08 2.06 0.51
CA ALA A 183 24.22 1.79 1.39
C ALA A 183 24.67 0.32 1.36
N PRO A 184 25.98 0.02 1.57
CA PRO A 184 26.49 -1.36 1.51
C PRO A 184 25.96 -2.35 2.56
N HIS A 185 25.38 -1.86 3.65
CA HIS A 185 24.81 -2.67 4.73
C HIS A 185 23.27 -2.60 4.77
N ALA A 186 22.65 -1.93 3.80
CA ALA A 186 21.20 -1.92 3.69
C ALA A 186 20.76 -3.18 2.95
N HIS A 187 19.86 -3.93 3.58
CA HIS A 187 19.21 -5.09 2.97
C HIS A 187 17.81 -4.67 2.58
N PRO A 188 17.59 -4.20 1.34
CA PRO A 188 16.27 -3.75 0.94
C PRO A 188 15.28 -4.91 1.00
N ILE A 189 14.09 -4.63 1.52
CA ILE A 189 12.98 -5.56 1.59
C ILE A 189 11.88 -5.03 0.71
N LEU A 190 11.31 -5.93 -0.08
CA LEU A 190 10.07 -5.69 -0.78
C LEU A 190 8.94 -6.31 0.02
N VAL A 191 7.91 -5.51 0.32
CA VAL A 191 6.66 -5.98 0.90
C VAL A 191 5.57 -5.75 -0.12
N TRP A 192 4.76 -6.76 -0.43
CA TRP A 192 3.67 -6.63 -1.39
C TRP A 192 2.45 -7.47 -1.01
N VAL A 193 1.31 -7.08 -1.61
CA VAL A 193 0.04 -7.79 -1.47
C VAL A 193 -0.17 -8.63 -2.72
N GLN A 194 -0.42 -9.92 -2.50
CA GLN A 194 -0.94 -10.83 -3.49
C GLN A 194 -2.46 -10.88 -3.33
N TRP A 195 -3.18 -10.49 -4.36
CA TRP A 195 -4.64 -10.57 -4.40
C TRP A 195 -5.00 -11.95 -4.96
N ASN A 196 -5.61 -12.80 -4.13
CA ASN A 196 -5.97 -14.19 -4.45
C ASN A 196 -7.14 -14.22 -5.44
N SER A 197 -6.84 -13.93 -6.70
CA SER A 197 -7.75 -14.02 -7.84
C SER A 197 -6.97 -14.47 -9.06
N ASP A 198 -7.60 -15.29 -9.90
CA ASP A 198 -6.99 -15.85 -11.13
C ASP A 198 -6.47 -14.75 -12.08
N ASP A 199 -6.93 -13.52 -11.94
CA ASP A 199 -6.59 -12.36 -12.79
C ASP A 199 -5.41 -11.51 -12.26
N PHE A 200 -4.82 -11.85 -11.10
CA PHE A 200 -3.79 -11.05 -10.41
C PHE A 200 -2.50 -11.83 -10.15
N ASP A 201 -2.00 -12.49 -11.19
CA ASP A 201 -0.64 -13.05 -11.20
C ASP A 201 0.37 -11.97 -11.59
N LEU A 202 1.17 -11.52 -10.62
CA LEU A 202 2.20 -10.49 -10.80
C LEU A 202 3.40 -10.97 -11.64
N SER A 203 3.60 -12.29 -11.77
CA SER A 203 4.66 -12.86 -12.61
C SER A 203 4.29 -12.71 -14.09
N GLU A 204 3.03 -12.96 -14.45
CA GLU A 204 2.56 -12.96 -15.83
C GLU A 204 1.98 -11.61 -16.30
N ASN A 205 1.48 -10.79 -15.39
CA ASN A 205 0.81 -9.53 -15.73
C ASN A 205 1.56 -8.30 -15.24
N ASP A 206 1.37 -7.19 -15.96
CA ASP A 206 1.68 -5.85 -15.45
C ASP A 206 0.62 -5.39 -14.44
N PHE A 207 0.94 -4.31 -13.73
CA PHE A 207 0.10 -3.65 -12.76
C PHE A 207 -1.34 -3.46 -13.27
N ARG A 208 -2.29 -3.85 -12.41
CA ARG A 208 -3.71 -3.56 -12.56
C ARG A 208 -4.24 -2.85 -11.30
N PRO A 209 -5.17 -1.90 -11.46
CA PRO A 209 -5.88 -1.33 -10.31
C PRO A 209 -6.58 -2.43 -9.51
N ILE A 210 -6.70 -2.21 -8.20
CA ILE A 210 -7.33 -3.13 -7.26
C ILE A 210 -8.80 -3.33 -7.68
N PRO A 211 -9.24 -4.59 -7.90
CA PRO A 211 -10.60 -4.86 -8.35
C PRO A 211 -11.67 -4.40 -7.35
N GLN A 212 -12.85 -4.03 -7.86
CA GLN A 212 -13.97 -3.59 -7.03
C GLN A 212 -14.35 -4.62 -5.96
N HIS A 213 -14.33 -5.91 -6.30
CA HIS A 213 -14.70 -6.99 -5.38
C HIS A 213 -13.69 -7.20 -4.23
N HIS A 214 -12.51 -6.56 -4.29
CA HIS A 214 -11.56 -6.48 -3.19
C HIS A 214 -11.69 -5.15 -2.43
N ALA A 215 -11.66 -4.02 -3.15
CA ALA A 215 -11.65 -2.70 -2.54
C ALA A 215 -12.95 -2.38 -1.77
N LEU A 216 -14.11 -2.71 -2.36
CA LEU A 216 -15.41 -2.37 -1.76
C LEU A 216 -15.64 -3.09 -0.43
N PRO A 217 -15.44 -4.42 -0.33
CA PRO A 217 -15.64 -5.10 0.94
C PRO A 217 -14.64 -4.68 2.04
N LEU A 218 -13.38 -4.42 1.69
CA LEU A 218 -12.38 -3.92 2.63
C LEU A 218 -12.76 -2.52 3.15
N MET A 219 -13.18 -1.62 2.27
CA MET A 219 -13.65 -0.27 2.64
C MET A 219 -14.86 -0.33 3.56
N MET A 220 -15.86 -1.16 3.22
CA MET A 220 -17.04 -1.34 4.05
C MET A 220 -16.69 -1.91 5.42
N SER A 221 -15.82 -2.92 5.46
CA SER A 221 -15.36 -3.56 6.70
C SER A 221 -14.74 -2.55 7.66
N ARG A 222 -13.85 -1.70 7.15
CA ARG A 222 -13.20 -0.65 7.94
C ARG A 222 -14.20 0.40 8.40
N THR A 223 -15.00 0.93 7.47
CA THR A 223 -15.99 1.98 7.75
C THR A 223 -17.00 1.53 8.80
N LEU A 224 -17.52 0.30 8.69
CA LEU A 224 -18.46 -0.25 9.67
C LEU A 224 -17.85 -0.41 11.07
N ALA A 225 -16.56 -0.77 11.17
CA ALA A 225 -15.86 -0.83 12.45
C ALA A 225 -15.77 0.56 13.10
N ASP A 226 -15.44 1.59 12.33
CA ASP A 226 -15.34 2.97 12.82
C ASP A 226 -16.73 3.55 13.17
N MET A 227 -17.77 3.23 12.39
CA MET A 227 -19.16 3.65 12.65
C MET A 227 -19.72 3.20 14.00
N VAL A 228 -19.25 2.10 14.57
CA VAL A 228 -19.70 1.64 15.91
C VAL A 228 -19.39 2.70 16.97
N HIS A 229 -18.31 3.44 16.79
CA HIS A 229 -17.81 4.45 17.71
C HIS A 229 -18.03 5.89 17.24
N ALA A 230 -18.56 6.08 16.02
CA ALA A 230 -18.76 7.39 15.42
C ALA A 230 -19.87 8.19 16.13
N SER A 231 -19.60 9.46 16.41
CA SER A 231 -20.55 10.44 16.97
C SER A 231 -21.12 11.39 15.93
N CYS A 232 -20.63 11.34 14.69
CA CYS A 232 -21.07 12.17 13.58
C CYS A 232 -20.95 11.38 12.28
N ALA A 233 -21.67 11.83 11.25
CA ALA A 233 -21.56 11.33 9.89
C ALA A 233 -20.71 12.31 9.09
N GLU A 234 -19.53 11.87 8.65
CA GLU A 234 -18.64 12.67 7.82
C GLU A 234 -19.08 12.61 6.34
N ASP A 235 -18.80 13.66 5.57
CA ASP A 235 -19.07 13.65 4.13
C ASP A 235 -17.93 13.02 3.31
N TRP A 236 -18.22 12.68 2.06
CA TRP A 236 -17.24 12.08 1.16
C TRP A 236 -16.06 13.02 0.92
N GLU A 237 -16.32 14.30 0.69
CA GLU A 237 -15.30 15.30 0.38
C GLU A 237 -14.27 15.47 1.49
N SER A 238 -14.69 15.26 2.75
CA SER A 238 -13.85 15.30 3.94
C SER A 238 -13.09 13.99 4.14
N MET A 239 -13.66 12.84 3.74
CA MET A 239 -13.06 11.53 3.98
C MET A 239 -12.33 10.91 2.78
N GLN A 240 -12.49 11.47 1.58
CA GLN A 240 -12.00 10.84 0.34
C GLN A 240 -10.49 10.55 0.37
N TYR A 241 -9.69 11.40 1.03
CA TYR A 241 -8.25 11.18 1.15
C TYR A 241 -7.90 9.89 1.92
N LEU A 242 -8.74 9.48 2.88
CA LEU A 242 -8.64 8.20 3.59
C LEU A 242 -9.21 7.05 2.76
N LEU A 243 -10.24 7.31 1.96
CA LEU A 243 -10.97 6.26 1.25
C LEU A 243 -10.37 5.89 -0.11
N VAL A 244 -9.57 6.77 -0.72
CA VAL A 244 -9.02 6.52 -2.07
C VAL A 244 -7.49 6.66 -2.16
N GLY A 245 -6.83 6.92 -1.03
CA GLY A 245 -5.38 7.06 -0.94
C GLY A 245 -4.86 8.39 -1.50
N TYR A 246 -3.53 8.51 -1.61
CA TYR A 246 -2.88 9.74 -2.09
C TYR A 246 -1.69 9.45 -3.01
N PRO A 247 -1.54 10.20 -4.12
CA PRO A 247 -2.38 11.33 -4.57
C PRO A 247 -3.73 10.87 -5.15
N HIS A 248 -4.72 11.77 -5.18
CA HIS A 248 -6.03 11.51 -5.83
C HIS A 248 -6.63 12.80 -6.41
N SER A 249 -7.61 12.64 -7.29
CA SER A 249 -8.53 13.71 -7.73
C SER A 249 -9.95 13.37 -7.30
N ASP A 250 -10.93 14.24 -7.58
CA ASP A 250 -12.35 13.97 -7.24
C ASP A 250 -12.90 12.66 -7.85
N HIS A 251 -12.26 12.14 -8.91
CA HIS A 251 -12.75 11.00 -9.67
C HIS A 251 -11.68 9.97 -10.07
N LEU A 252 -10.44 10.14 -9.60
CA LEU A 252 -9.34 9.24 -9.94
C LEU A 252 -8.53 8.93 -8.69
N SER A 253 -8.16 7.66 -8.59
CA SER A 253 -7.23 7.12 -7.62
C SER A 253 -6.22 6.24 -8.36
N PRO A 254 -4.94 6.21 -7.94
CA PRO A 254 -3.97 5.25 -8.48
C PRO A 254 -4.29 3.81 -8.05
N PHE A 255 -5.10 3.62 -7.01
CA PHE A 255 -5.40 2.31 -6.44
C PHE A 255 -6.54 1.58 -7.16
N ILE A 256 -7.51 2.30 -7.70
CA ILE A 256 -8.78 1.73 -8.15
C ILE A 256 -9.28 2.40 -9.43
N GLU A 257 -10.06 1.67 -10.21
CA GLU A 257 -10.74 2.24 -11.38
C GLU A 257 -11.77 3.30 -10.99
N ARG A 258 -12.09 4.18 -11.95
CA ARG A 258 -13.11 5.22 -11.78
C ARG A 258 -14.49 4.66 -11.42
N SER A 259 -14.87 3.52 -12.02
CA SER A 259 -16.09 2.78 -11.74
C SER A 259 -16.13 2.32 -10.27
N THR A 260 -15.04 1.71 -9.81
CA THR A 260 -14.85 1.29 -8.41
C THR A 260 -14.94 2.48 -7.46
N MET A 261 -14.27 3.60 -7.75
CA MET A 261 -14.32 4.81 -6.92
C MET A 261 -15.75 5.37 -6.80
N ALA A 262 -16.51 5.42 -7.89
CA ALA A 262 -17.90 5.84 -7.86
C ALA A 262 -18.76 4.91 -6.99
N GLN A 263 -18.50 3.60 -7.03
CA GLN A 263 -19.19 2.64 -6.18
C GLN A 263 -18.78 2.76 -4.71
N LEU A 264 -17.50 2.99 -4.40
CA LEU A 264 -17.04 3.26 -3.04
C LEU A 264 -17.75 4.50 -2.47
N ARG A 265 -17.80 5.59 -3.25
CA ARG A 265 -18.48 6.82 -2.86
C ARG A 265 -19.95 6.59 -2.53
N LYS A 266 -20.68 5.98 -3.45
CA LYS A 266 -22.10 5.66 -3.25
C LYS A 266 -22.32 4.81 -1.99
N THR A 267 -21.48 3.81 -1.77
CA THR A 267 -21.59 2.94 -0.60
C THR A 267 -21.28 3.70 0.69
N PHE A 268 -20.22 4.51 0.72
CA PHE A 268 -19.85 5.33 1.87
C PHE A 268 -20.97 6.31 2.25
N GLU A 269 -21.50 7.07 1.28
CA GLU A 269 -22.60 8.01 1.50
C GLU A 269 -23.85 7.29 2.04
N THR A 270 -24.14 6.07 1.54
CA THR A 270 -25.25 5.25 2.05
C THR A 270 -25.02 4.84 3.51
N LEU A 271 -23.79 4.46 3.88
CA LEU A 271 -23.44 4.12 5.25
C LEU A 271 -23.56 5.32 6.19
N MET A 272 -23.13 6.51 5.74
CA MET A 272 -23.21 7.75 6.53
C MET A 272 -24.65 8.17 6.79
N GLN A 273 -25.55 8.01 5.82
CA GLN A 273 -26.99 8.21 6.03
C GLN A 273 -27.51 7.32 7.18
N CYS A 274 -27.04 6.08 7.33
CA CYS A 274 -27.42 5.22 8.45
C CYS A 274 -26.92 5.74 9.81
N VAL A 275 -25.78 6.44 9.85
CA VAL A 275 -25.27 7.06 11.09
C VAL A 275 -26.12 8.26 11.49
N GLU A 276 -26.50 9.11 10.53
CA GLU A 276 -27.33 10.30 10.79
C GLU A 276 -28.65 9.91 11.47
N HIS A 277 -29.36 8.92 10.91
CA HIS A 277 -30.63 8.43 11.44
C HIS A 277 -30.53 7.77 12.82
N ARG A 278 -29.33 7.46 13.33
CA ARG A 278 -29.14 6.90 14.69
C ARG A 278 -29.26 7.98 15.77
N TYR A 279 -29.03 9.24 15.42
CA TYR A 279 -29.00 10.37 16.34
C TYR A 279 -30.24 11.27 16.25
N ASP A 280 -31.20 10.93 15.38
CA ASP A 280 -32.56 11.47 15.30
C ASP A 280 -33.56 10.67 16.16
#